data_AF-A0A7G1ICD0-F1
#
_entry.id   AF-A0A7G1ICD0-F1
#
_cell.length_a   1.000
_cell.length_b   1.000
_cell.length_c   1.000
_cell.angle_alpha   90.00
_cell.angle_beta   90.00
_cell.angle_gamma   90.00
#
_symmetry.space_group_name_H-M   'P 1'
#
loop_
_entity.id
_entity.type
_entity.pdbx_description
1 polymer ?
#
loop_
_entity_poly.entity_id
_entity_poly.type
_entity_poly.pdbx_seq_one_letter_code
_entity_poly.pdbx_strand_id
1 'polypeptide(L)'
;MRQIAFGVGDGRVEVLDEVGHLAPVEAPEQVADLILSRINTRDNVYEAGIAVRREVLGDAHVDRIIAEKTDFTSDFEDMITRYAWGSVWTRPGLDRRSRSMITLSALVACGHPDYLPMHLRAARRNGLSNDEIKELLMHLAIYVGVPEVNYAFQIAKRCSPTTTKKKPHDDAPQFSAVADGRLYATEGRFPRAVDVVKYTGAGC
;
A
#
# COMPACT_ATOMS: atom_id res chain seq x y z
N MET A 1 -14.49 25.60 35.58
CA MET A 1 -14.85 24.48 34.66
C MET A 1 -14.65 24.84 33.19
N ARG A 2 -15.33 25.86 32.62
CA ARG A 2 -15.18 26.20 31.18
C ARG A 2 -13.74 26.46 30.72
N GLN A 3 -12.92 27.15 31.52
CA GLN A 3 -11.51 27.42 31.20
C GLN A 3 -10.62 26.16 31.10
N ILE A 4 -10.97 25.05 31.75
CA ILE A 4 -10.18 23.81 31.71
C ILE A 4 -10.40 23.07 30.38
N ALA A 5 -11.63 23.08 29.85
CA ALA A 5 -11.96 22.40 28.61
C ALA A 5 -11.26 23.02 27.38
N PHE A 6 -11.04 24.34 27.38
CA PHE A 6 -10.33 25.03 26.29
C PHE A 6 -8.83 24.72 26.22
N GLY A 7 -8.25 24.08 27.25
CA GLY A 7 -6.84 23.67 27.27
C GLY A 7 -6.60 22.26 26.69
N VAL A 8 -7.66 21.51 26.39
CA VAL A 8 -7.59 20.17 25.78
C VAL A 8 -7.95 20.30 24.31
N GLY A 9 -7.13 19.74 23.41
CA GLY A 9 -7.22 19.94 21.95
C GLY A 9 -8.60 19.71 21.32
N ASP A 10 -9.49 18.98 21.99
CA ASP A 10 -10.89 18.75 21.60
C ASP A 10 -11.88 18.82 22.78
N GLY A 11 -11.52 19.46 23.91
CA GLY A 11 -12.33 19.43 25.14
C GLY A 11 -13.73 20.06 24.96
N ARG A 12 -14.78 19.37 25.42
CA ARG A 12 -16.17 19.85 25.41
C ARG A 12 -16.72 19.93 26.84
N VAL A 13 -17.53 20.95 27.12
CA VAL A 13 -18.22 21.11 28.40
C VAL A 13 -19.69 20.83 28.19
N GLU A 14 -20.21 19.83 28.89
CA GLU A 14 -21.64 19.57 29.01
C GLU A 14 -22.10 19.94 30.42
N VAL A 15 -23.24 20.62 30.50
CA VAL A 15 -23.91 20.93 31.77
C VAL A 15 -25.17 20.09 31.79
N LEU A 16 -25.25 19.19 32.77
CA LEU A 16 -26.44 18.38 32.99
C LEU A 16 -27.40 19.18 33.88
N ASP A 17 -28.59 19.45 33.36
CA ASP A 17 -29.65 20.12 34.13
C ASP A 17 -30.11 19.20 35.27
N GLU A 18 -30.40 19.78 36.44
CA GLU A 18 -30.88 19.07 37.64
C GLU A 18 -29.88 18.06 38.27
N VAL A 19 -28.61 18.10 37.85
CA VAL A 19 -27.53 17.28 38.41
C VAL A 19 -26.64 18.14 39.31
N GLY A 20 -26.33 17.62 40.50
CA GLY A 20 -25.53 18.30 41.51
C GLY A 20 -24.02 18.13 41.31
N HIS A 21 -23.33 17.84 42.40
CA HIS A 21 -21.86 17.81 42.43
C HIS A 21 -21.27 16.44 42.07
N LEU A 22 -22.08 15.37 42.05
CA LEU A 22 -21.65 14.00 41.80
C LEU A 22 -22.40 13.43 40.60
N ALA A 23 -22.21 14.05 39.43
CA ALA A 23 -22.87 13.66 38.19
C ALA A 23 -22.85 12.14 37.89
N PRO A 24 -21.74 11.38 38.09
CA PRO A 24 -21.75 9.94 37.86
C PRO A 24 -22.67 9.14 38.80
N VAL A 25 -23.03 9.68 39.97
CA VAL A 25 -23.94 9.05 40.95
C VAL A 25 -25.37 9.53 40.75
N GLU A 26 -25.54 10.82 40.47
CA GLU A 26 -26.84 11.49 40.38
C GLU A 26 -27.52 11.27 39.01
N ALA A 27 -26.75 11.13 37.93
CA ALA A 27 -27.26 10.86 36.58
C ALA A 27 -26.36 9.86 35.82
N PRO A 28 -26.26 8.61 36.30
CA PRO A 28 -25.31 7.63 35.76
C PRO A 28 -25.50 7.36 34.26
N GLU A 29 -26.74 7.29 33.78
CA GLU A 29 -27.04 7.04 32.35
C GLU A 29 -26.63 8.21 31.47
N GLN A 30 -27.00 9.44 31.84
CA GLN A 30 -26.63 10.65 31.07
C GLN A 30 -25.11 10.84 31.01
N VAL A 31 -24.41 10.59 32.12
CA VAL A 31 -22.95 10.65 32.16
C VAL A 31 -22.32 9.53 31.31
N ALA A 32 -22.85 8.31 31.39
CA ALA A 32 -22.38 7.20 30.57
C ALA A 32 -22.55 7.49 29.07
N ASP A 33 -23.70 8.02 28.66
CA ASP A 33 -23.97 8.39 27.26
C ASP A 33 -23.01 9.48 26.77
N LEU A 34 -22.77 10.51 27.57
CA LEU A 34 -21.80 11.55 27.25
C LEU A 34 -20.37 11.00 27.11
N ILE A 35 -19.96 10.10 28.00
CA ILE A 35 -18.66 9.43 27.92
C ILE A 35 -18.59 8.55 26.68
N LEU A 36 -19.60 7.72 26.42
CA LEU A 36 -19.63 6.79 25.28
C LEU A 36 -19.68 7.53 23.95
N SER A 37 -20.42 8.65 23.86
CA SER A 37 -20.42 9.54 22.69
C SER A 37 -19.04 10.11 22.37
N ARG A 38 -18.16 10.17 23.38
CA ARG A 38 -16.83 10.77 23.30
C ARG A 38 -15.72 9.75 23.11
N ILE A 39 -15.85 8.56 23.71
CA ILE A 39 -14.95 7.44 23.48
C ILE A 39 -15.23 6.96 22.06
N ASN A 40 -14.58 7.63 21.10
CA ASN A 40 -14.54 7.37 19.67
C ASN A 40 -15.47 6.24 19.27
N THR A 41 -16.78 6.55 19.22
CA THR A 41 -17.84 5.55 19.10
C THR A 41 -17.42 4.63 17.98
N ARG A 42 -17.46 3.31 18.22
CA ARG A 42 -16.99 2.31 17.25
C ARG A 42 -17.39 2.70 15.83
N ASP A 43 -18.61 3.22 15.66
CA ASP A 43 -19.21 3.62 14.40
C ASP A 43 -18.49 4.77 13.69
N ASN A 44 -17.97 5.78 14.39
CA ASN A 44 -17.16 6.84 13.77
C ASN A 44 -15.87 6.26 13.13
N VAL A 45 -15.22 5.33 13.82
CA VAL A 45 -14.02 4.64 13.30
C VAL A 45 -14.38 3.76 12.10
N TYR A 46 -15.55 3.13 12.12
CA TYR A 46 -16.03 2.32 11.01
C TYR A 46 -16.37 3.17 9.79
N GLU A 47 -17.12 4.26 9.95
CA GLU A 47 -17.48 5.17 8.86
C GLU A 47 -16.23 5.81 8.23
N ALA A 48 -15.29 6.30 9.06
CA ALA A 48 -13.99 6.76 8.60
C ALA A 48 -13.22 5.65 7.85
N GLY A 49 -13.34 4.41 8.34
CA GLY A 49 -12.75 3.24 7.71
C GLY A 49 -13.36 2.94 6.34
N ILE A 50 -14.68 2.99 6.19
CA ILE A 50 -15.36 2.81 4.90
C ILE A 50 -14.93 3.88 3.91
N ALA A 51 -14.91 5.15 4.33
CA ALA A 51 -14.48 6.26 3.47
C ALA A 51 -13.04 6.04 2.95
N VAL A 52 -12.09 5.76 3.83
CA VAL A 52 -10.70 5.51 3.44
C VAL A 52 -10.55 4.23 2.62
N ARG A 53 -11.26 3.15 2.96
CA ARG A 53 -11.22 1.89 2.21
C ARG A 53 -11.68 2.10 0.77
N ARG A 54 -12.71 2.93 0.55
CA ARG A 54 -13.20 3.32 -0.78
C ARG A 54 -12.19 4.17 -1.53
N GLU A 55 -11.62 5.20 -0.90
CA GLU A 55 -10.57 6.03 -1.50
C GLU A 55 -9.36 5.19 -1.95
N VAL A 56 -8.97 4.18 -1.17
CA VAL A 56 -7.77 3.39 -1.45
C VAL A 56 -8.05 2.25 -2.42
N LEU A 57 -9.05 1.41 -2.14
CA LEU A 57 -9.33 0.21 -2.94
C LEU A 57 -10.29 0.46 -4.12
N GLY A 58 -11.13 1.49 -4.02
CA GLY A 58 -12.14 1.88 -5.01
C GLY A 58 -13.53 1.34 -4.67
N ASP A 59 -14.57 2.11 -5.01
CA ASP A 59 -15.97 1.81 -4.66
C ASP A 59 -16.41 0.42 -5.10
N ALA A 60 -16.20 0.07 -6.37
CA ALA A 60 -16.62 -1.22 -6.92
C ALA A 60 -16.02 -2.44 -6.21
N HIS A 61 -14.86 -2.29 -5.54
CA HIS A 61 -14.28 -3.37 -4.72
C HIS A 61 -14.96 -3.44 -3.36
N VAL A 62 -15.17 -2.29 -2.72
CA VAL A 62 -15.83 -2.22 -1.40
C VAL A 62 -17.28 -2.66 -1.48
N ASP A 63 -18.01 -2.23 -2.52
CA ASP A 63 -19.40 -2.63 -2.75
C ASP A 63 -19.53 -4.14 -2.90
N ARG A 64 -18.59 -4.79 -3.61
CA ARG A 64 -18.57 -6.26 -3.74
C ARG A 64 -18.38 -6.95 -2.40
N ILE A 65 -17.43 -6.48 -1.59
CA ILE A 65 -17.17 -7.06 -0.26
C ILE A 65 -18.40 -6.90 0.64
N ILE A 66 -19.08 -5.75 0.60
CA ILE A 66 -20.30 -5.53 1.38
C ILE A 66 -21.42 -6.45 0.89
N ALA A 67 -21.59 -6.62 -0.42
CA ALA A 67 -22.63 -7.47 -1.00
C ALA A 67 -22.39 -8.98 -0.75
N GLU A 68 -21.13 -9.41 -0.71
CA GLU A 68 -20.72 -10.80 -0.44
C GLU A 68 -20.55 -11.09 1.07
N LYS A 69 -20.80 -10.10 1.95
CA LYS A 69 -20.68 -10.26 3.39
C LYS A 69 -21.69 -11.30 3.89
N THR A 70 -21.21 -12.25 4.67
CA THR A 70 -22.03 -13.30 5.30
C THR A 70 -21.91 -13.19 6.82
N ASP A 71 -22.79 -13.86 7.57
CA ASP A 71 -22.68 -13.93 9.03
C ASP A 71 -21.29 -14.43 9.46
N PHE A 72 -20.73 -15.40 8.74
CA PHE A 72 -19.41 -15.98 9.01
C PHE A 72 -18.26 -14.98 8.81
N THR A 73 -18.34 -14.09 7.81
CA THR A 73 -17.28 -13.12 7.51
C THR A 73 -17.52 -11.75 8.15
N SER A 74 -18.67 -11.57 8.79
CA SER A 74 -19.17 -10.25 9.16
C SER A 74 -18.28 -9.50 10.15
N ASP A 75 -17.88 -10.19 11.23
CA ASP A 75 -17.03 -9.65 12.28
C ASP A 75 -15.60 -9.38 11.79
N PHE A 76 -15.11 -10.22 10.86
CA PHE A 76 -13.78 -10.04 10.28
C PHE A 76 -13.72 -8.80 9.39
N GLU A 77 -14.73 -8.61 8.53
CA GLU A 77 -14.83 -7.42 7.68
C GLU A 77 -15.03 -6.14 8.50
N ASP A 78 -15.79 -6.22 9.60
CA ASP A 78 -15.94 -5.13 10.55
C ASP A 78 -14.59 -4.77 11.20
N MET A 79 -13.88 -5.77 11.73
CA MET A 79 -12.56 -5.59 12.34
C MET A 79 -11.57 -4.96 11.36
N ILE A 80 -11.47 -5.47 10.13
CA ILE A 80 -10.57 -4.91 9.12
C ILE A 80 -10.94 -3.46 8.80
N THR A 81 -12.24 -3.18 8.62
CA THR A 81 -12.73 -1.84 8.32
C THR A 81 -12.33 -0.84 9.40
N ARG A 82 -12.52 -1.19 10.67
CA ARG A 82 -12.19 -0.29 11.79
C ARG A 82 -10.68 -0.15 11.99
N TYR A 83 -9.95 -1.26 12.09
CA TYR A 83 -8.55 -1.20 12.49
C TYR A 83 -7.61 -0.85 11.35
N ALA A 84 -7.73 -1.50 10.19
CA ALA A 84 -6.84 -1.19 9.08
C ALA A 84 -7.20 0.19 8.53
N TRP A 85 -8.44 0.37 8.09
CA TRP A 85 -8.84 1.54 7.33
C TRP A 85 -9.18 2.74 8.22
N GLY A 86 -9.98 2.52 9.27
CA GLY A 86 -10.44 3.57 10.19
C GLY A 86 -9.39 4.02 11.21
N SER A 87 -8.36 3.20 11.46
CA SER A 87 -7.32 3.50 12.44
C SER A 87 -5.92 3.66 11.83
N VAL A 88 -5.35 2.63 11.21
CA VAL A 88 -3.93 2.66 10.82
C VAL A 88 -3.73 3.57 9.62
N TRP A 89 -4.64 3.50 8.65
CA TRP A 89 -4.57 4.31 7.46
C TRP A 89 -4.97 5.77 7.75
N THR A 90 -5.90 6.08 8.65
CA THR A 90 -6.26 7.47 8.99
C THR A 90 -5.19 8.24 9.78
N ARG A 91 -4.21 7.54 10.38
CA ARG A 91 -3.17 8.19 11.19
C ARG A 91 -2.32 9.20 10.40
N PRO A 92 -1.99 10.35 11.01
CA PRO A 92 -1.04 11.29 10.43
C PRO A 92 0.39 10.73 10.45
N GLY A 93 1.31 11.39 9.74
CA GLY A 93 2.75 11.10 9.75
C GLY A 93 3.27 10.35 8.52
N LEU A 94 2.43 9.56 7.84
CA LEU A 94 2.75 8.97 6.54
C LEU A 94 1.62 9.22 5.56
N ASP A 95 1.99 9.71 4.37
CA ASP A 95 1.07 9.93 3.27
C ASP A 95 0.57 8.59 2.66
N ARG A 96 -0.47 8.67 1.84
CA ARG A 96 -1.09 7.50 1.19
C ARG A 96 -0.11 6.77 0.27
N ARG A 97 0.73 7.52 -0.45
CA ARG A 97 1.73 6.98 -1.37
C ARG A 97 2.74 6.12 -0.63
N SER A 98 3.33 6.62 0.46
CA SER A 98 4.32 5.87 1.25
C SER A 98 3.71 4.64 1.91
N ARG A 99 2.47 4.74 2.43
CA ARG A 99 1.76 3.57 2.99
C ARG A 99 1.56 2.49 1.95
N SER A 100 1.17 2.85 0.72
CA SER A 100 1.07 1.90 -0.38
C SER A 100 2.39 1.21 -0.72
N MET A 101 3.52 1.93 -0.73
CA MET A 101 4.84 1.31 -0.92
C MET A 101 5.14 0.29 0.17
N ILE A 102 4.93 0.66 1.44
CA ILE A 102 5.18 -0.23 2.58
C ILE A 102 4.29 -1.48 2.49
N THR A 103 3.00 -1.32 2.16
CA THR A 103 2.10 -2.46 2.00
C THR A 103 2.53 -3.37 0.86
N LEU A 104 2.91 -2.82 -0.30
CA LEU A 104 3.43 -3.63 -1.40
C LEU A 104 4.69 -4.40 -1.00
N SER A 105 5.65 -3.74 -0.35
CA SER A 105 6.86 -4.39 0.16
C SER A 105 6.55 -5.53 1.12
N ALA A 106 5.64 -5.31 2.06
CA ALA A 106 5.24 -6.34 3.03
C ALA A 106 4.56 -7.54 2.34
N LEU A 107 3.68 -7.30 1.37
CA LEU A 107 3.01 -8.38 0.63
C LEU A 107 3.99 -9.22 -0.20
N VAL A 108 4.99 -8.58 -0.81
CA VAL A 108 6.05 -9.30 -1.54
C VAL A 108 6.93 -10.09 -0.56
N ALA A 109 7.39 -9.45 0.51
CA ALA A 109 8.26 -10.07 1.50
C ALA A 109 7.61 -11.26 2.24
N CYS A 110 6.31 -11.18 2.53
CA CYS A 110 5.57 -12.25 3.19
C CYS A 110 5.04 -13.33 2.22
N GLY A 111 5.27 -13.20 0.91
CA GLY A 111 4.79 -14.17 -0.07
C GLY A 111 3.26 -14.21 -0.18
N HIS A 112 2.61 -13.04 -0.25
CA HIS A 112 1.14 -12.89 -0.33
C HIS A 112 0.68 -12.35 -1.70
N PRO A 113 0.89 -13.13 -2.78
CA PRO A 113 0.67 -12.70 -4.15
C PRO A 113 -0.79 -12.41 -4.49
N ASP A 114 -1.73 -13.09 -3.83
CA ASP A 114 -3.17 -12.95 -4.14
C ASP A 114 -3.73 -11.57 -3.77
N TYR A 115 -3.06 -10.89 -2.83
CA TYR A 115 -3.41 -9.52 -2.41
C TYR A 115 -2.67 -8.45 -3.22
N LEU A 116 -1.61 -8.79 -3.95
CA LEU A 116 -0.85 -7.82 -4.75
C LEU A 116 -1.70 -7.11 -5.82
N PRO A 117 -2.58 -7.78 -6.61
CA PRO A 117 -3.36 -7.11 -7.64
C PRO A 117 -4.19 -5.93 -7.11
N MET A 118 -4.83 -6.09 -5.96
CA MET A 118 -5.65 -5.01 -5.40
C MET A 118 -4.78 -3.87 -4.86
N HIS A 119 -3.67 -4.18 -4.19
CA HIS A 119 -2.78 -3.16 -3.64
C HIS A 119 -1.95 -2.44 -4.72
N LEU A 120 -1.67 -3.08 -5.85
CA LEU A 120 -1.05 -2.44 -7.02
C LEU A 120 -1.98 -1.44 -7.70
N ARG A 121 -3.29 -1.70 -7.73
CA ARG A 121 -4.28 -0.72 -8.20
C ARG A 121 -4.43 0.43 -7.21
N ALA A 122 -4.49 0.10 -5.92
CA ALA A 122 -4.57 1.09 -4.84
C ALA A 122 -3.33 2.01 -4.81
N ALA A 123 -2.13 1.47 -4.99
CA ALA A 123 -0.90 2.23 -5.05
C ALA A 123 -0.92 3.27 -6.18
N ARG A 124 -1.40 2.88 -7.37
CA ARG A 124 -1.55 3.82 -8.49
C ARG A 124 -2.59 4.90 -8.22
N ARG A 125 -3.73 4.54 -7.60
CA ARG A 125 -4.74 5.52 -7.16
C ARG A 125 -4.18 6.51 -6.15
N ASN A 126 -3.30 6.04 -5.26
CA ASN A 126 -2.58 6.86 -4.29
C ASN A 126 -1.37 7.62 -4.90
N GLY A 127 -1.22 7.60 -6.23
CA GLY A 127 -0.25 8.42 -6.95
C GLY A 127 1.08 7.75 -7.31
N LEU A 128 1.26 6.44 -7.08
CA LEU A 128 2.46 5.75 -7.56
C LEU A 128 2.40 5.54 -9.08
N SER A 129 3.46 5.93 -9.77
CA SER A 129 3.67 5.60 -11.17
C SER A 129 4.10 4.14 -11.36
N ASN A 130 3.96 3.63 -12.60
CA ASN A 130 4.47 2.30 -12.95
C ASN A 130 5.99 2.20 -12.78
N ASP A 131 6.72 3.28 -13.02
CA ASP A 131 8.18 3.32 -12.85
C ASP A 131 8.57 3.25 -11.37
N GLU A 132 7.88 3.96 -10.49
CA GLU A 132 8.12 3.85 -9.04
C GLU A 132 7.82 2.45 -8.51
N ILE A 133 6.74 1.81 -8.99
CA ILE A 133 6.44 0.41 -8.64
C ILE A 133 7.54 -0.53 -9.16
N LYS A 134 8.05 -0.30 -10.38
CA LYS A 134 9.17 -1.07 -10.92
C LYS A 134 10.43 -0.90 -10.07
N GLU A 135 10.80 0.33 -9.70
CA GLU A 135 11.97 0.59 -8.84
C GLU A 135 11.82 -0.03 -7.46
N LEU A 136 10.61 0.01 -6.87
CA LEU A 136 10.30 -0.67 -5.62
C LEU A 136 10.59 -2.17 -5.71
N LEU A 137 10.08 -2.84 -6.76
CA LEU A 137 10.30 -4.27 -6.96
C LEU A 137 11.78 -4.57 -7.24
N MET A 138 12.47 -3.76 -8.04
CA MET A 138 13.91 -3.90 -8.29
C MET A 138 14.71 -3.85 -6.98
N HIS A 139 14.37 -2.93 -6.07
CA HIS A 139 15.02 -2.82 -4.77
C HIS A 139 14.74 -4.06 -3.90
N LEU A 140 13.50 -4.54 -3.88
CA LEU A 140 13.13 -5.73 -3.11
C LEU A 140 13.83 -7.00 -3.59
N ALA A 141 14.24 -7.10 -4.86
CA ALA A 141 14.94 -8.28 -5.37
C ALA A 141 16.24 -8.59 -4.61
N ILE A 142 16.87 -7.55 -4.06
CA ILE A 142 18.12 -7.66 -3.30
C ILE A 142 17.88 -8.19 -1.88
N TYR A 143 16.76 -7.81 -1.26
CA TYR A 143 16.50 -8.09 0.17
C TYR A 143 15.53 -9.25 0.40
N VAL A 144 14.57 -9.43 -0.50
CA VAL A 144 13.53 -10.45 -0.40
C VAL A 144 13.89 -11.70 -1.21
N GLY A 145 14.67 -11.53 -2.28
CA GLY A 145 15.03 -12.61 -3.19
C GLY A 145 14.40 -12.43 -4.58
N VAL A 146 15.15 -12.87 -5.59
CA VAL A 146 14.74 -12.80 -7.00
C VAL A 146 13.50 -13.67 -7.29
N PRO A 147 13.32 -14.88 -6.75
CA PRO A 147 12.15 -15.72 -7.04
C PRO A 147 10.81 -15.05 -6.68
N GLU A 148 10.70 -14.51 -5.47
CA GLU A 148 9.51 -13.85 -4.91
C GLU A 148 9.17 -12.60 -5.72
N VAL A 149 10.20 -11.80 -6.03
CA VAL A 149 10.05 -10.56 -6.79
C VAL A 149 9.74 -10.80 -8.26
N ASN A 150 10.27 -11.86 -8.87
CA ASN A 150 9.87 -12.27 -10.22
C ASN A 150 8.38 -12.54 -10.31
N TYR A 151 7.82 -13.21 -9.30
CA TYR A 151 6.38 -13.45 -9.26
C TYR A 151 5.59 -12.15 -9.09
N ALA A 152 6.05 -11.25 -8.22
CA ALA A 152 5.47 -9.91 -8.07
C ALA A 152 5.50 -9.10 -9.39
N PHE A 153 6.60 -9.16 -10.16
CA PHE A 153 6.71 -8.53 -11.48
C PHE A 153 5.69 -9.06 -12.48
N GLN A 154 5.47 -10.38 -12.52
CA GLN A 154 4.45 -10.97 -13.38
C GLN A 154 3.04 -10.47 -13.05
N ILE A 155 2.73 -10.30 -11.76
CA ILE A 155 1.46 -9.72 -11.31
C ILE A 155 1.38 -8.23 -11.67
N ALA A 156 2.44 -7.46 -11.41
CA ALA A 156 2.50 -6.03 -11.71
C ALA A 156 2.30 -5.73 -13.19
N LYS A 157 2.90 -6.54 -14.08
CA LYS A 157 2.73 -6.47 -15.53
C LYS A 157 1.29 -6.77 -15.97
N ARG A 158 0.63 -7.76 -15.37
CA ARG A 158 -0.78 -8.07 -15.66
C ARG A 158 -1.73 -6.95 -15.21
N CYS A 159 -1.36 -6.23 -14.15
CA CYS A 159 -2.17 -5.14 -13.59
C CYS A 159 -1.85 -3.76 -14.16
N SER A 160 -0.88 -3.62 -15.07
CA SER A 160 -0.54 -2.31 -15.62
C SER A 160 -1.58 -1.88 -16.68
N PRO A 161 -1.99 -0.60 -16.68
CA PRO A 161 -2.83 -0.08 -17.76
C PRO A 161 -2.00 -0.05 -19.04
N THR A 162 -2.20 -1.05 -19.90
CA THR A 162 -1.66 -1.19 -21.26
C THR A 162 -0.13 -1.09 -21.38
N THR A 163 0.55 -2.24 -21.30
CA THR A 163 1.87 -2.36 -21.94
C THR A 163 1.69 -2.36 -23.46
N THR A 164 1.99 -1.25 -24.14
CA THR A 164 2.52 -1.35 -25.51
C THR A 164 3.71 -2.30 -25.44
N LYS A 165 3.64 -3.44 -26.14
CA LYS A 165 4.82 -4.30 -26.31
C LYS A 165 5.92 -3.42 -26.90
N LYS A 166 7.01 -3.19 -26.16
CA LYS A 166 8.24 -2.71 -26.80
C LYS A 166 8.64 -3.84 -27.76
N LYS A 167 8.77 -3.53 -29.06
CA LYS A 167 9.29 -4.51 -30.03
C LYS A 167 10.60 -5.08 -29.46
N PRO A 168 10.88 -6.38 -29.62
CA PRO A 168 12.18 -6.91 -29.27
C PRO A 168 13.23 -6.21 -30.13
N HIS A 169 14.00 -5.33 -29.50
CA HIS A 169 15.32 -4.86 -29.91
C HIS A 169 15.50 -4.46 -31.40
N ASP A 170 14.77 -3.45 -31.90
CA ASP A 170 15.11 -2.77 -33.18
C ASP A 170 16.42 -1.93 -33.06
N ASP A 171 16.90 -1.66 -31.84
CA ASP A 171 18.11 -0.87 -31.55
C ASP A 171 19.28 -1.73 -31.05
N ALA A 172 19.37 -2.99 -31.47
CA ALA A 172 20.57 -3.77 -31.17
C ALA A 172 21.70 -3.15 -31.98
N PRO A 173 22.86 -2.79 -31.38
CA PRO A 173 24.01 -2.50 -32.21
C PRO A 173 24.20 -3.72 -33.10
N GLN A 174 24.02 -3.53 -34.41
CA GLN A 174 24.27 -4.57 -35.38
C GLN A 174 25.77 -4.86 -35.29
N PHE A 175 26.13 -5.93 -34.60
CA PHE A 175 27.49 -6.44 -34.67
C PHE A 175 27.66 -7.06 -36.06
N SER A 176 28.22 -6.28 -36.99
CA SER A 176 28.67 -6.80 -38.28
C SER A 176 29.81 -7.79 -38.06
N ALA A 177 29.81 -8.87 -38.84
CA ALA A 177 30.74 -9.98 -38.74
C ALA A 177 32.22 -9.56 -38.69
N VAL A 178 32.98 -10.33 -37.93
CA VAL A 178 34.37 -10.08 -37.54
C VAL A 178 35.34 -10.52 -38.64
N ALA A 179 36.21 -9.63 -39.09
CA ALA A 179 37.54 -9.99 -39.54
C ALA A 179 38.48 -9.89 -38.31
N ASP A 180 39.18 -10.97 -37.96
CA ASP A 180 40.27 -11.00 -36.96
C ASP A 180 39.93 -11.11 -35.45
N GLY A 181 38.79 -11.70 -35.09
CA GLY A 181 38.53 -12.23 -33.75
C GLY A 181 38.32 -11.23 -32.60
N ARG A 182 38.12 -9.93 -32.86
CA ARG A 182 37.85 -8.90 -31.82
C ARG A 182 36.56 -8.12 -32.11
N LEU A 183 35.74 -7.90 -31.08
CA LEU A 183 34.51 -7.10 -31.15
C LEU A 183 34.80 -5.67 -30.67
N TYR A 184 34.33 -4.69 -31.44
CA TYR A 184 34.32 -3.28 -31.04
C TYR A 184 32.90 -2.75 -31.13
N ALA A 185 32.40 -2.12 -30.06
CA ALA A 185 31.14 -1.39 -30.11
C ALA A 185 31.37 -0.07 -30.88
N THR A 186 30.58 0.16 -31.93
CA THR A 186 30.58 1.43 -32.66
C THR A 186 29.65 2.41 -31.95
N GLU A 187 30.22 3.55 -31.53
CA GLU A 187 29.58 4.75 -30.98
C GLU A 187 29.31 4.79 -29.46
N GLY A 188 29.94 5.77 -28.80
CA GLY A 188 29.71 6.09 -27.39
C GLY A 188 31.01 6.33 -26.61
N ARG A 189 31.38 7.60 -26.48
CA ARG A 189 32.52 8.19 -25.75
C ARG A 189 32.91 7.42 -24.47
N PHE A 190 33.81 6.43 -24.56
CA PHE A 190 34.85 5.99 -23.60
C PHE A 190 35.32 4.57 -23.97
N PRO A 191 36.53 4.36 -24.55
CA PRO A 191 37.03 3.01 -24.76
C PRO A 191 37.66 2.50 -23.46
N ARG A 192 37.04 1.52 -22.80
CA ARG A 192 37.78 0.57 -21.97
C ARG A 192 37.76 -0.77 -22.70
N ALA A 193 38.93 -1.27 -23.04
CA ALA A 193 39.08 -2.66 -23.47
C ALA A 193 38.60 -3.54 -22.31
N VAL A 194 37.59 -4.37 -22.57
CA VAL A 194 37.21 -5.43 -21.65
C VAL A 194 37.75 -6.70 -22.27
N ASP A 195 38.72 -7.33 -21.62
CA ASP A 195 39.21 -8.64 -22.05
C ASP A 195 38.08 -9.65 -21.87
N VAL A 196 37.57 -10.16 -23.00
CA VAL A 196 36.62 -11.28 -23.00
C VAL A 196 37.41 -12.54 -22.71
N VAL A 197 37.38 -12.98 -21.45
CA VAL A 197 37.88 -14.31 -21.06
C VAL A 197 36.97 -15.34 -21.73
N LYS A 198 37.50 -16.03 -22.73
CA LYS A 198 36.86 -17.22 -23.32
C LYS A 198 36.83 -18.32 -22.26
N TYR A 199 35.67 -18.57 -21.67
CA TYR A 199 35.41 -19.84 -20.98
C TYR A 199 35.22 -20.93 -22.04
N THR A 200 36.30 -21.59 -22.42
CA THR A 200 36.24 -22.91 -23.06
C THR A 200 36.39 -23.96 -21.97
N GLY A 201 35.27 -24.34 -21.36
CA GLY A 201 35.19 -25.50 -20.48
C GLY A 201 34.41 -26.61 -21.17
N ALA A 202 35.13 -27.54 -21.80
CA ALA A 202 34.61 -28.79 -22.33
C ALA A 202 34.64 -29.87 -21.23
N GLY A 203 33.55 -30.63 -21.09
CA GLY A 203 33.50 -32.04 -20.67
C GLY A 203 33.86 -32.40 -19.22
N CYS A 204 32.85 -32.70 -18.40
CA CYS A 204 32.42 -34.06 -18.08
C CYS A 204 30.98 -34.04 -17.54
#